data_AF-A0A7W7B3Y7-F1
#
_entry.id   AF-A0A7W7B3Y7-F1
#
_cell.length_a   1.000
_cell.length_b   1.000
_cell.length_c   1.000
_cell.angle_alpha   90.00
_cell.angle_beta   90.00
_cell.angle_gamma   90.00
#
_symmetry.space_group_name_H-M   'P 1'
#
loop_
_entity.id
_entity.type
_entity.pdbx_description
1 polymer ?
#
loop_
_entity_poly.entity_id
_entity_poly.type
_entity_poly.pdbx_seq_one_letter_code
_entity_poly.pdbx_strand_id
1 'polypeptide(L)'
;MRPAPRRLRLCRPVKPPPAPRPLLLPPQPPAGVDPAYQLPEKDSTGRFLTPNVGIGPLEMLFNVRSALNVAALSCVTSANTAPRDGYNRFLKLHKTVLANANTAINAKYRREHGSAGLRVRDSRMTKLYNHYAYPPVKGAFCAKTARYLAAANAMPSKALETWALGALADIEQDFQDHFLRIEAFQAELAAWQQKQQVASASQ
;
A
#
# COMPACT_ATOMS: atom_id res chain seq x y z
N MET A 1 -66.17 -61.32 -30.90
CA MET A 1 -65.53 -60.56 -29.81
C MET A 1 -64.57 -59.54 -30.43
N ARG A 2 -64.86 -58.22 -30.31
CA ARG A 2 -63.94 -57.15 -30.71
C ARG A 2 -63.18 -56.67 -29.47
N PRO A 3 -61.84 -56.48 -29.49
CA PRO A 3 -61.14 -55.93 -28.35
C PRO A 3 -61.34 -54.41 -28.27
N ALA A 4 -61.51 -53.89 -27.06
CA ALA A 4 -61.67 -52.46 -26.79
C ALA A 4 -60.36 -51.68 -26.99
N PRO A 5 -60.39 -50.40 -27.40
CA PRO A 5 -59.19 -49.62 -27.61
C PRO A 5 -58.55 -49.22 -26.28
N ARG A 6 -57.24 -49.46 -26.16
CA ARG A 6 -56.38 -48.99 -25.05
C ARG A 6 -56.33 -47.46 -25.07
N ARG A 7 -56.74 -46.81 -23.97
CA ARG A 7 -56.52 -45.37 -23.73
C ARG A 7 -55.02 -45.12 -23.56
N LEU A 8 -54.43 -44.37 -24.50
CA LEU A 8 -53.09 -43.78 -24.36
C LEU A 8 -53.13 -42.75 -23.22
N ARG A 9 -52.40 -43.00 -22.14
CA ARG A 9 -52.08 -41.98 -21.14
C ARG A 9 -51.12 -40.99 -21.78
N LEU A 10 -51.57 -39.76 -21.99
CA LEU A 10 -50.71 -38.63 -22.36
C LEU A 10 -49.69 -38.39 -21.24
N CYS A 11 -48.41 -38.60 -21.52
CA CYS A 11 -47.33 -38.14 -20.66
C CYS A 11 -47.40 -36.61 -20.56
N ARG A 12 -47.58 -36.09 -19.34
CA ARG A 12 -47.38 -34.65 -19.08
C ARG A 12 -45.93 -34.29 -19.40
N PRO A 13 -45.65 -33.24 -20.17
CA PRO A 13 -44.27 -32.81 -20.38
C PRO A 13 -43.69 -32.36 -19.04
N VAL A 14 -42.62 -33.02 -18.60
CA VAL A 14 -41.83 -32.60 -17.44
C VAL A 14 -41.17 -31.28 -17.82
N LYS A 15 -41.45 -30.22 -17.07
CA LYS A 15 -40.82 -28.91 -17.28
C LYS A 15 -39.30 -29.12 -17.15
N PRO A 16 -38.49 -28.72 -18.15
CA PRO A 16 -37.04 -28.92 -18.08
C PRO A 16 -36.50 -28.27 -16.80
N PRO A 17 -35.51 -28.90 -16.13
CA PRO A 17 -34.89 -28.34 -14.94
C PRO A 17 -34.46 -26.89 -15.23
N PRO A 18 -34.70 -25.94 -14.31
CA PRO A 18 -34.22 -24.59 -14.50
C PRO A 18 -32.72 -24.62 -14.78
N ALA A 19 -32.30 -23.91 -15.83
CA ALA A 19 -30.90 -23.83 -16.21
C ALA A 19 -30.05 -23.44 -14.98
N PRO A 20 -28.88 -24.07 -14.76
CA PRO A 20 -27.99 -23.68 -13.68
C PRO A 20 -27.72 -22.18 -13.77
N ARG A 21 -27.97 -21.45 -12.67
CA ARG A 21 -27.63 -20.02 -12.63
C ARG A 21 -26.12 -19.89 -12.86
N PRO A 22 -25.64 -18.95 -13.70
CA PRO A 22 -24.21 -18.74 -13.86
C PRO A 22 -23.59 -18.44 -12.50
N LEU A 23 -22.60 -19.24 -12.09
CA LEU A 23 -21.82 -18.96 -10.90
C LEU A 23 -21.04 -17.67 -11.17
N LEU A 24 -21.41 -16.59 -10.49
CA LEU A 24 -20.58 -15.37 -10.48
C LEU A 24 -19.23 -15.75 -9.85
N LEU A 25 -18.13 -15.56 -10.57
CA LEU A 25 -16.79 -15.77 -10.03
C LEU A 25 -16.49 -14.72 -8.93
N PRO A 26 -15.72 -15.09 -7.89
CA PRO A 26 -15.30 -14.11 -6.88
C PRO A 26 -14.36 -13.06 -7.49
N PRO A 27 -14.39 -11.81 -6.99
CA PRO A 27 -13.39 -10.81 -7.37
C PRO A 27 -11.99 -11.31 -7.01
N GLN A 28 -11.00 -10.86 -7.78
CA GLN A 28 -9.60 -11.23 -7.57
C GLN A 28 -8.87 -10.16 -6.74
N PRO A 29 -8.03 -10.56 -5.78
CA PRO A 29 -7.26 -9.61 -4.99
C PRO A 29 -6.26 -8.85 -5.89
N PRO A 30 -5.87 -7.62 -5.51
CA PRO A 30 -4.74 -6.96 -6.15
C PRO A 30 -3.49 -7.85 -6.09
N ALA A 31 -2.62 -7.75 -7.10
CA ALA A 31 -1.44 -8.59 -7.20
C ALA A 31 -0.56 -8.48 -5.95
N GLY A 32 -0.23 -9.63 -5.34
CA GLY A 32 0.61 -9.70 -4.13
C GLY A 32 -0.10 -9.32 -2.84
N VAL A 33 -1.43 -9.16 -2.84
CA VAL A 33 -2.24 -8.87 -1.65
C VAL A 33 -2.93 -10.15 -1.16
N ASP A 34 -2.78 -10.45 0.12
CA ASP A 34 -3.60 -11.45 0.81
C ASP A 34 -5.04 -10.93 0.93
N PRO A 35 -6.07 -11.69 0.51
CA PRO A 35 -7.46 -11.28 0.70
C PRO A 35 -7.82 -10.90 2.15
N ALA A 36 -7.15 -11.48 3.14
CA ALA A 36 -7.30 -11.19 4.56
C ALA A 36 -6.38 -10.07 5.07
N TYR A 37 -5.75 -9.30 4.18
CA TYR A 37 -4.89 -8.18 4.56
C TYR A 37 -5.65 -7.17 5.44
N GLN A 38 -5.10 -6.90 6.61
CA GLN A 38 -5.65 -5.91 7.53
C GLN A 38 -5.22 -4.51 7.08
N LEU A 39 -6.19 -3.72 6.63
CA LEU A 39 -5.95 -2.33 6.29
C LEU A 39 -5.58 -1.51 7.54
N PRO A 40 -4.69 -0.52 7.42
CA PRO A 40 -4.51 0.47 8.46
C PRO A 40 -5.83 1.18 8.78
N GLU A 41 -5.94 1.71 10.00
CA GLU A 41 -7.05 2.60 10.35
C GLU A 41 -7.03 3.87 9.49
N LYS A 42 -8.17 4.53 9.36
CA LYS A 42 -8.29 5.84 8.70
C LYS A 42 -8.36 6.96 9.73
N ASP A 43 -7.82 8.12 9.38
CA ASP A 43 -8.03 9.36 10.12
C ASP A 43 -9.43 9.95 9.87
N SER A 44 -9.74 11.07 10.53
CA SER A 44 -11.00 11.80 10.38
C SER A 44 -11.23 12.37 8.98
N THR A 45 -10.20 12.41 8.13
CA THR A 45 -10.28 12.86 6.73
C THR A 45 -10.46 11.68 5.76
N GLY A 46 -10.48 10.44 6.27
CA GLY A 46 -10.62 9.23 5.47
C GLY A 46 -9.30 8.72 4.87
N ARG A 47 -8.15 9.29 5.25
CA ARG A 47 -6.83 8.81 4.80
C ARG A 47 -6.33 7.70 5.70
N PHE A 48 -5.66 6.70 5.13
CA PHE A 48 -5.07 5.62 5.91
C PHE A 48 -3.88 6.14 6.73
N LEU A 49 -3.83 5.74 8.00
CA LEU A 49 -2.73 6.07 8.90
C LEU A 49 -1.47 5.32 8.48
N THR A 50 -0.38 6.06 8.27
CA THR A 50 0.95 5.52 7.97
C THR A 50 1.94 5.91 9.06
N PRO A 51 3.18 5.37 9.06
CA PRO A 51 4.21 5.84 9.98
C PRO A 51 4.55 7.33 9.86
N ASN A 52 4.11 8.00 8.79
CA ASN A 52 4.37 9.43 8.51
C ASN A 52 3.30 10.38 9.07
N VAL A 53 2.35 9.90 9.88
CA VAL A 53 1.34 10.76 10.50
C VAL A 53 1.90 11.55 11.70
N GLY A 54 1.47 12.80 11.84
CA GLY A 54 1.77 13.64 13.00
C GLY A 54 3.25 14.03 13.16
N ILE A 55 4.02 14.03 12.08
CA ILE A 55 5.45 14.38 12.11
C ILE A 55 5.70 15.83 11.68
N GLY A 56 6.79 16.42 12.18
CA GLY A 56 7.19 17.78 11.82
C GLY A 56 8.08 17.84 10.57
N PRO A 57 8.33 19.03 10.00
CA PRO A 57 9.08 19.21 8.76
C PRO A 57 10.45 18.51 8.69
N LEU A 58 11.24 18.59 9.77
CA LEU A 58 12.56 17.94 9.82
C LEU A 58 12.46 16.40 9.82
N GLU A 59 11.42 15.86 10.45
CA GLU A 59 11.15 14.43 10.44
C GLU A 59 10.60 13.98 9.08
N MET A 60 9.83 14.83 8.39
CA MET A 60 9.47 14.57 6.99
C MET A 60 10.70 14.49 6.08
N LEU A 61 11.66 15.42 6.21
CA LEU A 61 12.94 15.33 5.50
C LEU A 61 13.68 14.03 5.82
N PHE A 62 13.74 13.65 7.10
CA PHE A 62 14.42 12.43 7.50
C PHE A 62 13.72 11.18 6.95
N ASN A 63 12.39 11.19 6.85
CA ASN A 63 11.62 10.08 6.32
C ASN A 63 11.77 9.97 4.79
N VAL A 64 11.86 11.10 4.06
CA VAL A 64 12.28 11.09 2.64
C VAL A 64 13.67 10.49 2.47
N ARG A 65 14.65 10.89 3.30
CA ARG A 65 15.97 10.25 3.30
C ARG A 65 15.85 8.73 3.51
N SER A 66 15.02 8.27 4.44
CA SER A 66 14.79 6.83 4.67
C SER A 66 14.14 6.13 3.48
N ALA A 67 13.18 6.75 2.80
CA ALA A 67 12.61 6.21 1.56
C ALA A 67 13.69 6.05 0.47
N LEU A 68 14.53 7.08 0.27
CA LEU A 68 15.64 7.03 -0.68
C LEU A 68 16.69 5.97 -0.30
N ASN A 69 16.88 5.72 1.00
CA ASN A 69 17.73 4.64 1.48
C ASN A 69 17.15 3.26 1.16
N VAL A 70 15.86 3.04 1.39
CA VAL A 70 15.19 1.79 1.01
C VAL A 70 15.28 1.59 -0.50
N ALA A 71 15.09 2.64 -1.30
CA ALA A 71 15.27 2.55 -2.75
C ALA A 71 16.69 2.15 -3.15
N ALA A 72 17.71 2.70 -2.49
CA ALA A 72 19.12 2.35 -2.72
C ALA A 72 19.45 0.88 -2.40
N LEU A 73 18.63 0.20 -1.60
CA LEU A 73 18.77 -1.22 -1.26
C LEU A 73 17.89 -2.10 -2.14
N SER A 74 16.63 -1.71 -2.33
CA SER A 74 15.58 -2.57 -2.91
C SER A 74 15.39 -2.40 -4.41
N CYS A 75 15.84 -1.28 -4.99
CA CYS A 75 15.63 -0.96 -6.42
C CYS A 75 16.88 -1.19 -7.29
N VAL A 76 17.96 -1.70 -6.70
CA VAL A 76 19.18 -2.08 -7.43
C VAL A 76 18.98 -3.43 -8.13
N THR A 77 19.53 -3.55 -9.33
CA THR A 77 19.64 -4.82 -10.05
C THR A 77 21.10 -5.09 -10.43
N SER A 78 21.42 -6.28 -10.93
CA SER A 78 22.75 -6.59 -11.44
C SER A 78 23.19 -5.66 -12.58
N ALA A 79 22.24 -5.12 -13.34
CA ALA A 79 22.49 -4.20 -14.46
C ALA A 79 22.34 -2.72 -14.09
N ASN A 80 21.79 -2.38 -12.92
CA ASN A 80 21.50 -0.99 -12.56
C ASN A 80 21.81 -0.69 -11.09
N THR A 81 22.94 0.00 -10.85
CA THR A 81 23.36 0.49 -9.52
C THR A 81 22.97 1.94 -9.25
N ALA A 82 22.35 2.63 -10.21
CA ALA A 82 22.07 4.07 -10.13
C ALA A 82 21.32 4.51 -8.84
N PRO A 83 20.36 3.75 -8.28
CA PRO A 83 19.73 4.11 -7.01
C PRO A 83 20.73 4.22 -5.85
N ARG A 84 21.68 3.28 -5.78
CA ARG A 84 22.73 3.27 -4.75
C ARG A 84 23.70 4.43 -4.92
N ASP A 85 24.17 4.66 -6.14
CA ASP A 85 25.14 5.71 -6.43
C ASP A 85 24.53 7.11 -6.24
N GLY A 86 23.28 7.28 -6.68
CA GLY A 86 22.51 8.50 -6.48
C GLY A 86 22.26 8.80 -5.00
N TYR A 87 21.92 7.78 -4.19
CA TYR A 87 21.74 7.97 -2.76
C TYR A 87 23.06 8.33 -2.05
N ASN A 88 24.17 7.69 -2.40
CA ASN A 88 25.48 8.03 -1.84
C ASN A 88 25.90 9.47 -2.19
N ARG A 89 25.60 9.94 -3.41
CA ARG A 89 25.82 11.35 -3.79
C ARG A 89 24.93 12.28 -2.97
N PHE A 90 23.64 11.96 -2.83
CA PHE A 90 22.67 12.72 -2.04
C PHE A 90 23.16 12.92 -0.60
N LEU A 91 23.65 11.84 0.04
CA LEU A 91 24.21 11.91 1.39
C LEU A 91 25.42 12.84 1.51
N LYS A 92 26.30 12.85 0.51
CA LYS A 92 27.48 13.73 0.49
C LYS A 92 27.08 15.19 0.30
N LEU A 93 26.21 15.46 -0.67
CA LEU A 93 25.77 16.82 -1.02
C LEU A 93 25.02 17.50 0.13
N HIS A 94 24.15 16.76 0.83
CA HIS A 94 23.26 17.30 1.85
C HIS A 94 23.66 16.94 3.29
N LYS A 95 24.93 16.55 3.50
CA LYS A 95 25.43 16.06 4.81
C LYS A 95 25.03 16.96 5.98
N THR A 96 25.23 18.27 5.87
CA THR A 96 25.00 19.22 6.96
C THR A 96 23.52 19.33 7.32
N VAL A 97 22.63 19.53 6.33
CA VAL A 97 21.19 19.66 6.59
C VAL A 97 20.59 18.35 7.14
N LEU A 98 21.04 17.19 6.64
CA LEU A 98 20.61 15.89 7.16
C LEU A 98 21.10 15.63 8.59
N ALA A 99 22.32 16.05 8.93
CA ALA A 99 22.86 15.93 10.29
C ALA A 99 22.11 16.83 11.29
N ASN A 100 21.76 18.05 10.88
CA ASN A 100 20.98 18.98 11.68
C ASN A 100 19.57 18.43 11.95
N ALA A 101 18.87 17.95 10.91
CA ALA A 101 17.57 17.31 11.06
C ALA A 101 17.64 16.11 12.02
N ASN A 102 18.62 15.21 11.85
CA ASN A 102 18.80 14.05 12.74
C ASN A 102 19.02 14.45 14.21
N THR A 103 19.82 15.49 14.45
CA THR A 103 20.09 16.02 15.80
C THR A 103 18.83 16.61 16.42
N ALA A 104 18.08 17.41 15.67
CA ALA A 104 16.84 18.01 16.13
C ALA A 104 15.77 16.97 16.44
N ILE A 105 15.63 15.92 15.61
CA ILE A 105 14.72 14.80 15.84
C ILE A 105 15.11 14.07 17.13
N ASN A 106 16.39 13.73 17.31
CA ASN A 106 16.87 13.13 18.56
C ASN A 106 16.54 13.99 19.79
N ALA A 107 16.70 15.31 19.69
CA ALA A 107 16.34 16.22 20.76
C ALA A 107 14.83 16.24 21.02
N LYS A 108 13.98 16.23 19.97
CA LYS A 108 12.51 16.11 20.08
C LYS A 108 12.12 14.86 20.88
N TYR A 109 12.56 13.67 20.45
CA TYR A 109 12.18 12.43 21.12
C TYR A 109 12.70 12.34 22.57
N ARG A 110 13.88 12.90 22.87
CA ARG A 110 14.38 13.02 24.25
C ARG A 110 13.52 13.94 25.11
N ARG A 111 13.04 15.06 24.57
CA ARG A 111 12.13 15.97 25.28
C ARG A 111 10.76 15.33 25.53
N GLU A 112 10.22 14.62 24.55
CA GLU A 112 8.87 14.04 24.61
C GLU A 112 8.80 12.76 25.46
N HIS A 113 9.89 11.97 25.51
CA HIS A 113 9.86 10.64 26.13
C HIS A 113 11.01 10.39 27.12
N GLY A 114 11.80 11.42 27.46
CA GLY A 114 12.91 11.29 28.40
C GLY A 114 13.93 10.23 27.98
N SER A 115 14.31 9.37 28.93
CA SER A 115 15.26 8.27 28.73
C SER A 115 14.79 7.23 27.69
N ALA A 116 13.48 7.14 27.44
CA ALA A 116 12.91 6.22 26.45
C ALA A 116 12.96 6.77 25.00
N GLY A 117 13.35 8.03 24.80
CA GLY A 117 13.22 8.72 23.50
C GLY A 117 13.86 8.00 22.32
N LEU A 118 15.08 7.48 22.48
CA LEU A 118 15.76 6.75 21.39
C LEU A 118 15.05 5.45 21.05
N ARG A 119 14.62 4.67 22.05
CA ARG A 119 13.86 3.43 21.84
C ARG A 119 12.54 3.68 21.13
N VAL A 120 11.82 4.75 21.48
CA VAL A 120 10.57 5.12 20.80
C VAL A 120 10.84 5.51 19.34
N ARG A 121 11.89 6.31 19.11
CA ARG A 121 12.32 6.67 17.76
C ARG A 121 12.66 5.43 16.92
N ASP A 122 13.46 4.50 17.46
CA ASP A 122 13.87 3.29 16.75
C ASP A 122 12.67 2.43 16.37
N SER A 123 11.70 2.28 17.27
CA SER A 123 10.44 1.58 16.96
C SER A 123 9.67 2.24 15.80
N ARG A 124 9.61 3.58 15.77
CA ARG A 124 8.99 4.32 14.66
C ARG A 124 9.78 4.16 13.36
N MET A 125 11.11 4.19 13.41
CA MET A 125 11.94 3.94 12.24
C MET A 125 11.72 2.53 11.69
N THR A 126 11.67 1.49 12.53
CA THR A 126 11.37 0.13 12.07
C THR A 126 10.04 0.04 11.32
N LYS A 127 8.97 0.67 11.85
CA LYS A 127 7.68 0.74 11.15
C LYS A 127 7.79 1.46 9.81
N LEU A 128 8.53 2.57 9.76
CA LEU A 128 8.76 3.34 8.54
C LEU A 128 9.51 2.53 7.47
N TYR A 129 10.58 1.84 7.85
CA TYR A 129 11.36 1.01 6.93
C TYR A 129 10.53 -0.15 6.38
N ASN A 130 9.74 -0.80 7.24
CA ASN A 130 8.83 -1.86 6.81
C ASN A 130 7.74 -1.33 5.86
N HIS A 131 7.22 -0.13 6.13
CA HIS A 131 6.28 0.55 5.24
C HIS A 131 6.91 0.76 3.86
N TYR A 132 8.08 1.40 3.77
CA TYR A 132 8.75 1.61 2.48
C TYR A 132 9.22 0.34 1.76
N ALA A 133 9.46 -0.74 2.51
CA ALA A 133 9.84 -2.03 1.94
C ALA A 133 8.65 -2.89 1.49
N TYR A 134 7.42 -2.37 1.54
CA TYR A 134 6.22 -3.14 1.24
C TYR A 134 6.21 -3.62 -0.23
N PRO A 135 6.27 -4.95 -0.50
CA PRO A 135 6.48 -5.46 -1.86
C PRO A 135 5.44 -5.04 -2.90
N PRO A 136 4.12 -5.00 -2.60
CA PRO A 136 3.10 -4.66 -3.59
C PRO A 136 3.20 -3.25 -4.18
N VAL A 137 3.85 -2.31 -3.49
CA VAL A 137 4.06 -0.94 -4.00
C VAL A 137 5.46 -0.73 -4.60
N LYS A 138 6.35 -1.72 -4.50
CA LYS A 138 7.78 -1.60 -4.83
C LYS A 138 8.02 -1.03 -6.23
N GLY A 139 7.26 -1.45 -7.23
CA GLY A 139 7.42 -0.98 -8.61
C GLY A 139 7.24 0.53 -8.75
N ALA A 140 6.09 1.05 -8.28
CA ALA A 140 5.79 2.48 -8.29
C ALA A 140 6.78 3.27 -7.43
N PHE A 141 7.09 2.74 -6.24
CA PHE A 141 8.06 3.31 -5.32
C PHE A 141 9.45 3.48 -5.95
N CYS A 142 9.98 2.45 -6.62
CA CYS A 142 11.29 2.51 -7.28
C CYS A 142 11.32 3.54 -8.42
N ALA A 143 10.27 3.63 -9.24
CA ALA A 143 10.18 4.62 -10.32
C ALA A 143 10.08 6.05 -9.78
N LYS A 144 9.37 6.26 -8.66
CA LYS A 144 9.23 7.57 -8.03
C LYS A 144 10.51 8.02 -7.33
N THR A 145 11.10 7.15 -6.51
CA THR A 145 12.34 7.46 -5.77
C THR A 145 13.54 7.69 -6.69
N ALA A 146 13.59 7.07 -7.88
CA ALA A 146 14.60 7.39 -8.90
C ALA A 146 14.52 8.87 -9.35
N ARG A 147 13.31 9.38 -9.61
CA ARG A 147 13.08 10.79 -9.97
C ARG A 147 13.45 11.72 -8.82
N TYR A 148 13.15 11.34 -7.58
CA TYR A 148 13.49 12.12 -6.39
C TYR A 148 14.97 12.13 -6.05
N LEU A 149 15.70 11.04 -6.29
CA LEU A 149 17.15 11.05 -6.21
C LEU A 149 17.76 11.99 -7.25
N ALA A 150 17.25 12.01 -8.48
CA ALA A 150 17.73 12.93 -9.50
C ALA A 150 17.47 14.40 -9.11
N ALA A 151 16.24 14.72 -8.68
CA ALA A 151 15.87 16.07 -8.24
C ALA A 151 16.69 16.53 -7.03
N ALA A 152 16.81 15.69 -6.00
CA ALA A 152 17.58 16.02 -4.79
C ALA A 152 19.06 16.26 -5.12
N ASN A 153 19.66 15.46 -5.99
CA ASN A 153 21.06 15.65 -6.40
C ASN A 153 21.30 16.89 -7.29
N ALA A 154 20.25 17.50 -7.84
CA ALA A 154 20.33 18.70 -8.68
C ALA A 154 20.01 20.00 -7.93
N MET A 155 19.54 19.93 -6.68
CA MET A 155 19.11 21.11 -5.91
C MET A 155 20.14 21.55 -4.87
N PRO A 156 20.15 22.85 -4.49
CA PRO A 156 20.96 23.30 -3.37
C PRO A 156 20.38 22.81 -2.03
N SER A 157 21.24 22.49 -1.07
CA SER A 157 20.84 21.95 0.24
C SER A 157 19.83 22.82 1.02
N LYS A 158 19.84 24.14 0.81
CA LYS A 158 18.88 25.06 1.44
C LYS A 158 17.43 24.84 1.00
N ALA A 159 17.19 24.22 -0.15
CA ALA A 159 15.85 23.93 -0.65
C ALA A 159 15.30 22.58 -0.17
N LEU A 160 16.16 21.74 0.41
CA LEU A 160 15.85 20.32 0.65
C LEU A 160 14.73 20.12 1.67
N GLU A 161 14.71 20.91 2.75
CA GLU A 161 13.67 20.81 3.79
C GLU A 161 12.28 21.13 3.23
N THR A 162 12.13 22.26 2.51
CA THR A 162 10.86 22.64 1.88
C THR A 162 10.43 21.64 0.82
N TRP A 163 11.38 21.18 -0.02
CA TRP A 163 11.10 20.19 -1.06
C TRP A 163 10.61 18.86 -0.48
N ALA A 164 11.19 18.42 0.66
CA ALA A 164 10.86 17.14 1.26
C ALA A 164 9.39 17.05 1.72
N LEU A 165 8.73 18.17 2.01
CA LEU A 165 7.32 18.18 2.40
C LEU A 165 6.43 17.63 1.27
N GLY A 166 6.62 18.14 0.06
CA GLY A 166 5.90 17.66 -1.13
C GLY A 166 6.36 16.27 -1.57
N ALA A 167 7.67 16.01 -1.52
CA ALA A 167 8.21 14.70 -1.90
C ALA A 167 7.66 13.58 -1.00
N LEU A 168 7.54 13.81 0.32
CA LEU A 168 6.96 12.83 1.23
C LEU A 168 5.49 12.60 0.92
N ALA A 169 4.70 13.67 0.77
CA ALA A 169 3.27 13.55 0.48
C ALA A 169 3.01 12.73 -0.79
N ASP A 170 3.82 12.93 -1.84
CA ASP A 170 3.69 12.16 -3.07
C ASP A 170 4.20 10.71 -2.93
N ILE A 171 5.24 10.43 -2.14
CA ILE A 171 5.63 9.05 -1.82
C ILE A 171 4.47 8.32 -1.11
N GLU A 172 3.87 8.95 -0.10
CA GLU A 172 2.76 8.36 0.65
C GLU A 172 1.53 8.10 -0.22
N GLN A 173 1.33 8.86 -1.30
CA GLN A 173 0.19 8.67 -2.19
C GLN A 173 0.18 7.29 -2.84
N ASP A 174 1.33 6.72 -3.20
CA ASP A 174 1.40 5.36 -3.76
C ASP A 174 0.87 4.30 -2.77
N PHE A 175 1.10 4.53 -1.48
CA PHE A 175 0.59 3.67 -0.40
C PHE A 175 -0.90 3.85 -0.21
N GLN A 176 -1.38 5.10 -0.17
CA GLN A 176 -2.81 5.40 -0.07
C GLN A 176 -3.59 4.76 -1.22
N ASP A 177 -3.13 4.93 -2.46
CA ASP A 177 -3.77 4.36 -3.65
C ASP A 177 -3.78 2.83 -3.60
N HIS A 178 -2.73 2.23 -3.06
CA HIS A 178 -2.70 0.78 -2.86
C HIS A 178 -3.71 0.33 -1.81
N PHE A 179 -3.78 0.98 -0.66
CA PHE A 179 -4.77 0.67 0.38
C PHE A 179 -6.21 0.85 -0.11
N LEU A 180 -6.48 1.89 -0.92
CA LEU A 180 -7.80 2.09 -1.56
C LEU A 180 -8.16 0.94 -2.50
N ARG A 181 -7.20 0.39 -3.26
CA ARG A 181 -7.44 -0.78 -4.11
C ARG A 181 -7.79 -2.04 -3.30
N ILE A 182 -7.13 -2.24 -2.16
CA ILE A 182 -7.46 -3.34 -1.25
C ILE A 182 -8.86 -3.16 -0.66
N GLU A 183 -9.18 -1.94 -0.21
CA GLU A 183 -10.49 -1.62 0.36
C GLU A 183 -11.62 -1.87 -0.64
N ALA A 184 -11.45 -1.40 -1.88
CA ALA A 184 -12.40 -1.66 -2.96
C ALA A 184 -12.59 -3.17 -3.21
N PHE A 185 -11.50 -3.92 -3.28
CA PHE A 185 -11.54 -5.37 -3.43
C PHE A 185 -12.28 -6.06 -2.26
N GLN A 186 -12.01 -5.66 -1.01
CA GLN A 186 -12.66 -6.26 0.16
C GLN A 186 -14.17 -5.97 0.18
N ALA A 187 -14.58 -4.77 -0.24
CA ALA A 187 -15.99 -4.43 -0.39
C ALA A 187 -16.68 -5.25 -1.49
N GLU A 188 -16.03 -5.41 -2.65
CA GLU A 188 -16.52 -6.25 -3.75
C GLU A 188 -16.64 -7.71 -3.32
N LEU A 189 -15.65 -8.22 -2.59
CA LEU A 189 -15.64 -9.61 -2.10
C LEU A 189 -16.79 -9.84 -1.12
N ALA A 190 -17.02 -8.93 -0.17
CA ALA A 190 -18.13 -9.02 0.78
C ALA A 190 -19.49 -9.00 0.06
N ALA A 191 -19.67 -8.10 -0.91
CA ALA A 191 -20.89 -8.03 -1.72
C ALA A 191 -21.13 -9.30 -2.54
N TRP A 192 -20.06 -9.89 -3.09
CA TRP A 192 -20.13 -11.18 -3.78
C TRP A 192 -20.55 -12.30 -2.82
N GLN A 193 -19.92 -12.40 -1.64
CA GLN A 193 -20.25 -13.40 -0.61
C GLN A 193 -21.71 -13.32 -0.18
N GLN A 194 -22.22 -12.11 0.03
CA GLN A 194 -23.63 -11.90 0.39
C GLN A 194 -24.58 -12.41 -0.71
N LYS A 195 -24.26 -12.15 -2.00
CA LYS A 195 -25.06 -12.67 -3.12
C LYS A 195 -25.05 -14.20 -3.19
N GLN A 196 -23.90 -14.83 -2.90
CA GLN A 196 -23.81 -16.29 -2.84
C GLN A 196 -24.65 -16.88 -1.70
N GLN A 197 -24.62 -16.27 -0.51
CA GLN A 197 -25.42 -16.71 0.64
C GLN A 197 -26.93 -16.65 0.37
N VAL A 198 -27.40 -15.56 -0.24
CA VAL A 198 -28.82 -15.43 -0.63
C VAL A 198 -29.20 -16.48 -1.67
N ALA A 199 -28.33 -16.73 -2.65
CA ALA A 199 -28.56 -17.73 -3.68
C ALA A 199 -28.58 -19.17 -3.14
N SER A 200 -27.79 -19.48 -2.12
CA SER A 200 -27.82 -20.78 -1.44
C SER A 200 -29.02 -20.96 -0.51
N ALA A 201 -29.49 -19.89 0.13
CA ALA A 201 -30.65 -19.95 1.03
C ALA A 201 -32.01 -20.01 0.31
N SER A 202 -32.01 -19.73 -1.01
CA SER A 202 -33.21 -19.76 -1.86
C SER A 202 -33.40 -21.09 -2.62
N GLN A 203 -32.55 -22.08 -2.34
CA GLN A 203 -32.59 -23.44 -2.88
C GLN A 203 -33.05 -24.42 -1.80
#